data_AF-A0A2G9T3Z2-F1
#
_entry.id   AF-A0A2G9T3Z2-F1
#
_cell.length_a   1.000
_cell.length_b   1.000
_cell.length_c   1.000
_cell.angle_alpha   90.00
_cell.angle_beta   90.00
_cell.angle_gamma   90.00
#
_symmetry.space_group_name_H-M   'P 1'
#
loop_
_entity.id
_entity.type
_entity.pdbx_description
1 polymer ?
#
loop_
_entity_poly.entity_id
_entity_poly.type
_entity_poly.pdbx_seq_one_letter_code
_entity_poly.pdbx_strand_id
1 'polypeptide(L)'
;LKVLDRFLILGSNTLKDLKNVIECPSDNHVFEDVSERAVSDEDLCKNRYPSSFFFFHDTFYIDLEPKGSQDITREIRSWAAERGLGKTEVADMNST
;
A
#
# COMPACT_ATOMS: atom_id res chain seq x y z
N LEU A 1 -16.14 4.05 -18.85
CA LEU A 1 -14.79 3.57 -18.48
C LEU A 1 -14.59 2.17 -19.08
N LYS A 2 -13.41 1.89 -19.65
CA LYS A 2 -13.01 0.53 -20.00
C LYS A 2 -12.49 -0.15 -18.72
N VAL A 3 -12.99 -1.34 -18.40
CA VAL A 3 -12.44 -2.14 -17.31
C VAL A 3 -11.06 -2.62 -17.76
N LEU A 4 -10.03 -2.29 -16.98
CA LEU A 4 -8.65 -2.75 -17.23
C LEU A 4 -8.44 -4.12 -16.58
N ASP A 5 -8.85 -4.25 -15.31
CA ASP A 5 -8.64 -5.46 -14.51
C ASP A 5 -9.92 -5.94 -13.82
N ARG A 6 -10.02 -7.26 -13.62
CA ARG A 6 -11.09 -7.90 -12.85
C ARG A 6 -10.49 -9.02 -12.00
N PHE A 7 -10.68 -8.94 -10.69
CA PHE A 7 -10.20 -9.93 -9.72
C PHE A 7 -11.37 -10.74 -9.16
N LEU A 8 -11.17 -12.05 -8.99
CA LEU A 8 -12.08 -12.92 -8.24
C LEU A 8 -11.47 -13.14 -6.86
N ILE A 9 -12.12 -12.62 -5.82
CA ILE A 9 -11.68 -12.75 -4.43
C ILE A 9 -12.74 -13.56 -3.68
N LEU A 10 -12.28 -14.59 -2.97
CA LEU A 10 -13.09 -15.44 -2.10
C LEU A 10 -12.83 -15.08 -0.63
N GLY A 11 -13.71 -15.52 0.27
CA GLY A 11 -13.50 -15.31 1.72
C GLY A 11 -12.31 -16.06 2.31
N SER A 12 -11.64 -16.92 1.53
CA SER A 12 -10.40 -17.60 1.91
C SER A 12 -9.14 -16.80 1.54
N ASN A 13 -9.28 -15.74 0.74
CA ASN A 13 -8.16 -14.89 0.36
C ASN A 13 -7.99 -13.79 1.41
N THR A 14 -6.72 -13.47 1.68
CA THR A 14 -6.38 -12.31 2.49
C THR A 14 -6.44 -11.03 1.66
N LEU A 15 -6.50 -9.88 2.33
CA LEU A 15 -6.30 -8.59 1.67
C LEU A 15 -4.89 -8.44 1.11
N LYS A 16 -3.90 -9.14 1.69
CA LYS A 16 -2.56 -9.25 1.10
C LYS A 16 -2.59 -9.96 -0.25
N ASP A 17 -3.37 -11.04 -0.40
CA ASP A 17 -3.52 -11.73 -1.69
C ASP A 17 -4.10 -10.79 -2.76
N LEU A 18 -5.11 -9.98 -2.38
CA LEU A 18 -5.66 -8.95 -3.26
C LEU A 18 -4.61 -7.88 -3.61
N LYS A 19 -3.85 -7.37 -2.64
CA LYS A 19 -2.79 -6.39 -2.88
C LYS A 19 -1.78 -6.91 -3.90
N ASN A 20 -1.33 -8.15 -3.74
CA ASN A 20 -0.26 -8.75 -4.54
C ASN A 20 -0.62 -8.90 -6.02
N VAL A 21 -1.91 -8.90 -6.37
CA VAL A 21 -2.36 -8.97 -7.77
C VAL A 21 -2.63 -7.60 -8.41
N ILE A 22 -2.59 -6.51 -7.62
CA ILE A 22 -2.72 -5.16 -8.15
C ILE A 22 -1.34 -4.65 -8.57
N GLU A 23 -1.14 -4.51 -9.88
CA GLU A 23 0.10 -3.96 -10.43
C GLU A 23 -0.03 -2.47 -10.74
N CYS A 24 0.86 -1.65 -10.17
CA CYS A 24 0.95 -0.24 -10.47
C CYS A 24 2.19 0.03 -11.34
N PRO A 25 2.07 0.60 -12.55
CA PRO A 25 3.24 0.94 -13.36
C PRO A 25 4.26 1.84 -12.63
N SER A 26 3.76 2.73 -11.76
CA SER A 26 4.61 3.63 -10.96
C SER A 26 5.53 2.89 -9.98
N ASP A 27 5.20 1.66 -9.59
CA ASP A 27 6.03 0.85 -8.68
C ASP A 27 7.40 0.51 -9.28
N ASN A 28 7.47 0.49 -10.63
CA ASN A 28 8.70 0.22 -11.38
C ASN A 28 9.38 1.50 -11.88
N HIS A 29 8.89 2.68 -11.52
CA HIS A 29 9.56 3.93 -11.85
C HIS A 29 10.78 4.17 -10.95
N VAL A 30 11.71 4.99 -11.45
CA VAL A 30 12.85 5.51 -10.71
C VAL A 30 12.67 7.02 -10.56
N PHE A 31 12.60 7.52 -9.32
CA PHE A 31 12.39 8.96 -9.05
C PHE A 31 13.69 9.75 -8.95
N GLU A 32 14.80 9.11 -8.55
CA GLU A 32 16.09 9.78 -8.41
C GLU A 32 16.84 9.79 -9.74
N ASP A 33 17.71 10.80 -9.90
CA ASP A 33 18.65 10.80 -11.01
C ASP A 33 19.72 9.72 -10.81
N VAL A 34 19.67 8.71 -11.66
CA VAL A 34 20.63 7.59 -11.68
C VAL A 34 21.44 7.55 -12.97
N SER A 35 21.48 8.65 -13.73
CA SER A 35 22.15 8.71 -15.04
C SER A 35 23.64 8.31 -15.03
N GLU A 36 24.32 8.50 -13.89
CA GLU A 36 25.74 8.20 -13.70
C GLU A 36 26.04 6.74 -13.31
N ARG A 37 25.02 5.88 -13.14
CA ARG A 37 25.20 4.47 -12.78
C ARG A 37 24.12 3.56 -13.36
N ALA A 38 24.31 2.25 -13.27
CA ALA A 38 23.24 1.31 -13.59
C ALA A 38 22.09 1.43 -12.58
N VAL A 39 20.86 1.29 -13.07
CA VAL A 39 19.66 1.13 -12.25
C VAL A 39 19.79 -0.16 -11.45
N SER A 40 19.51 -0.07 -10.16
CA SER A 40 19.45 -1.16 -9.20
C SER A 40 18.02 -1.37 -8.70
N ASP A 41 17.74 -2.50 -8.07
CA ASP A 41 16.41 -2.78 -7.54
C ASP A 41 15.99 -1.76 -6.47
N GLU A 42 16.92 -1.20 -5.69
CA GLU A 42 16.61 -0.20 -4.66
C GLU A 42 16.11 1.13 -5.23
N ASP A 43 16.33 1.37 -6.53
CA ASP A 43 15.86 2.56 -7.23
C ASP A 43 14.37 2.49 -7.57
N LEU A 44 13.79 1.28 -7.58
CA LEU A 44 12.39 1.08 -7.89
C LEU A 44 11.52 1.60 -6.75
N CYS A 45 10.47 2.34 -7.09
CA CYS A 45 9.55 2.96 -6.12
C CYS A 45 9.01 1.96 -5.10
N LYS A 46 8.62 0.76 -5.53
CA LYS A 46 8.10 -0.28 -4.61
C LYS A 46 9.10 -0.72 -3.54
N ASN A 47 10.40 -0.67 -3.85
CA ASN A 47 11.44 -1.07 -2.93
C ASN A 47 11.85 0.09 -2.03
N ARG A 48 11.81 1.32 -2.55
CA ARG A 48 12.10 2.54 -1.81
C ARG A 48 10.97 2.95 -0.85
N TYR A 49 9.72 2.74 -1.25
CA TYR A 49 8.51 3.07 -0.50
C TYR A 49 7.69 1.80 -0.25
N PRO A 50 8.17 0.89 0.62
CA PRO A 50 7.58 -0.44 0.80
C PRO A 50 6.25 -0.43 1.59
N SER A 51 5.90 0.70 2.19
CA SER A 51 4.69 0.84 3.02
C SER A 51 3.45 0.95 2.15
N SER A 52 2.38 0.23 2.52
CA SER A 52 1.12 0.25 1.77
C SER A 52 -0.06 -0.05 2.69
N PHE A 53 -1.25 0.39 2.28
CA PHE A 53 -2.49 0.11 3.00
C PHE A 53 -3.70 0.08 2.08
N PHE A 54 -4.74 -0.65 2.47
CA PHE A 54 -6.10 -0.42 2.01
C PHE A 54 -6.89 0.33 3.06
N PHE A 55 -7.84 1.15 2.62
CA PHE A 55 -8.82 1.77 3.51
C PHE A 55 -10.22 1.31 3.11
N PHE A 56 -10.86 0.53 3.98
CA PHE A 56 -12.24 0.08 3.79
C PHE A 56 -13.07 0.48 5.01
N HIS A 57 -14.18 1.19 4.77
CA HIS A 57 -15.03 1.79 5.80
C HIS A 57 -14.29 2.72 6.76
N ASP A 58 -13.92 2.21 7.94
CA ASP A 58 -13.26 2.92 9.03
C ASP A 58 -11.91 2.30 9.38
N THR A 59 -11.47 1.26 8.65
CA THR A 59 -10.29 0.49 8.99
C THR A 59 -9.20 0.63 7.93
N PHE A 60 -8.00 0.98 8.40
CA PHE A 60 -6.78 0.95 7.62
C PHE A 60 -6.13 -0.44 7.76
N TYR A 61 -6.08 -1.19 6.66
CA TYR A 61 -5.42 -2.48 6.58
C TYR A 61 -3.99 -2.28 6.09
N ILE A 62 -3.03 -2.30 7.00
CA ILE A 62 -1.62 -1.98 6.70
C ILE A 62 -0.81 -3.24 6.41
N ASP A 63 0.21 -3.11 5.55
CA ASP A 63 1.20 -4.16 5.30
C ASP A 63 2.53 -3.77 5.97
N LEU A 64 2.93 -4.54 6.98
CA LEU A 64 4.20 -4.35 7.69
C LEU A 64 5.22 -5.47 7.44
N GLU A 65 4.92 -6.41 6.53
CA GLU A 65 5.81 -7.51 6.20
C GLU A 65 7.05 -7.09 5.37
N PRO A 66 6.93 -6.20 4.35
CA PRO A 66 8.08 -5.76 3.58
C PRO A 66 9.17 -5.09 4.43
N LYS A 67 10.44 -5.39 4.15
CA LYS A 67 11.54 -4.78 4.91
C LYS A 67 11.51 -3.25 4.78
N GLY A 68 11.48 -2.56 5.92
CA GLY A 68 11.48 -1.09 5.97
C GLY A 68 10.10 -0.45 5.86
N SER A 69 9.01 -1.23 5.77
CA SER A 69 7.65 -0.71 5.86
C SER A 69 7.35 -0.12 7.23
N GLN A 70 6.51 0.90 7.27
CA GLN A 70 6.07 1.61 8.46
C GLN A 70 4.57 1.90 8.37
N ASP A 71 3.91 2.15 9.50
CA ASP A 71 2.54 2.65 9.50
C ASP A 71 2.51 4.11 9.04
N ILE A 72 2.27 4.31 7.74
CA ILE A 72 2.11 5.63 7.10
C ILE A 72 0.69 6.21 7.25
N THR A 73 -0.21 5.49 7.93
CA THR A 73 -1.62 5.91 8.09
C THR A 73 -1.82 6.77 9.33
N ARG A 74 -0.86 6.76 10.26
CA ARG A 74 -0.94 7.48 11.54
C ARG A 74 -1.28 8.95 11.36
N GLU A 75 -0.60 9.64 10.45
CA GLU A 75 -0.80 11.06 10.19
C GLU A 75 -2.19 11.34 9.62
N ILE A 76 -2.71 10.45 8.77
CA ILE A 76 -4.07 10.53 8.20
C ILE A 76 -5.11 10.36 9.31
N ARG A 77 -4.90 9.38 10.21
CA ARG A 77 -5.77 9.11 11.35
C ARG A 77 -5.78 10.28 12.33
N SER A 78 -4.62 10.84 12.67
CA SER A 78 -4.51 12.04 13.50
C SER A 78 -5.26 13.22 12.89
N TRP A 79 -5.04 13.48 11.59
CA TRP A 79 -5.74 14.54 10.86
C TRP A 79 -7.27 14.36 10.86
N ALA A 80 -7.75 13.12 10.71
CA ALA A 80 -9.17 12.78 10.72
C ALA A 80 -9.80 12.96 12.11
N ALA A 81 -9.09 12.55 13.16
CA ALA A 81 -9.51 12.69 14.55
C ALA A 81 -9.67 14.16 14.96
N GLU A 82 -8.71 15.02 14.61
CA GLU A 82 -8.77 16.47 14.86
C GLU A 82 -10.00 17.15 14.23
N ARG A 83 -10.54 16.57 13.15
CA ARG A 83 -11.69 17.09 12.40
C ARG A 83 -13.01 16.40 12.75
N GLY A 84 -13.00 15.42 13.65
CA GLY A 84 -14.19 14.68 14.02
C GLY A 84 -14.80 13.86 12.89
N LEU A 85 -13.98 13.34 11.96
CA LEU A 85 -14.43 12.59 10.78
C LEU A 85 -14.82 11.12 11.07
N GLY A 86 -15.00 10.76 12.34
CA GLY A 86 -15.32 9.42 12.78
C GLY A 86 -14.12 8.66 13.35
N LYS A 87 -14.36 7.40 13.71
CA LYS A 87 -13.30 6.51 14.20
C LYS A 87 -12.47 6.00 13.04
N THR A 88 -11.20 5.75 13.31
CA THR A 88 -10.27 5.13 12.37
C THR A 88 -9.51 4.03 13.07
N GLU A 89 -9.76 2.79 12.67
CA GLU A 89 -9.12 1.60 13.20
C GLU A 89 -7.93 1.17 12.32
N VAL A 90 -7.08 0.29 12.84
CA VAL A 90 -5.98 -0.33 12.09
C VAL A 90 -6.00 -1.84 12.27
N ALA A 91 -5.81 -2.57 11.19
CA ALA A 91 -5.69 -4.01 11.17
C ALA A 91 -4.54 -4.46 10.24
N ASP A 92 -4.07 -5.68 10.43
CA ASP A 92 -3.05 -6.29 9.58
C ASP A 92 -3.68 -7.00 8.38
N MET A 93 -3.27 -6.61 7.17
CA MET A 93 -3.79 -7.20 5.94
C MET A 93 -3.38 -8.65 5.71
N ASN A 94 -2.35 -9.14 6.40
CA ASN A 94 -1.91 -10.54 6.27
C ASN A 94 -2.82 -11.51 7.03
N SER A 95 -3.68 -10.99 7.91
CA SER A 95 -4.57 -11.77 8.78
C SER A 95 -6.07 -11.55 8.50
N THR A 96 -6.39 -10.68 7.55
CA THR A 96 -7.76 -10.32 7.16
C THR A 96 -8.06 -10.84 5.76
#